data_AF-A0A372Q315-F1
#
_entry.id   AF-A0A372Q315-F1
#
_cell.length_a   1.000
_cell.length_b   1.000
_cell.length_c   1.000
_cell.angle_alpha   90.00
_cell.angle_beta   90.00
_cell.angle_gamma   90.00
#
_symmetry.space_group_name_H-M   'P 1'
#
loop_
_entity.id
_entity.type
_entity.pdbx_description
1 polymer ?
#
loop_
_entity_poly.entity_id
_entity_poly.type
_entity_poly.pdbx_seq_one_letter_code
_entity_poly.pdbx_strand_id
1 'polypeptide(L)'
;EWNILTILADLLAPFASVIRVISASSYSTIGEVKLLFEGIRMHLNQSRGKKILSYKTKVDEMNRVFTNYFDEISEALHILAFFDSHYKKLAYGDMS
;
A
#
# COMPACT_ATOMS: atom_id res chain seq x y z
N GLU A 1 -3.28 28.82 0.69
CA GLU A 1 -3.00 27.85 -0.39
C GLU A 1 -1.78 26.97 -0.14
N TRP A 2 -0.61 27.50 0.18
CA TRP A 2 0.62 26.70 0.37
C TRP A 2 0.52 25.55 1.38
N ASN A 3 -0.17 25.75 2.51
CA ASN A 3 -0.37 24.71 3.52
C ASN A 3 -1.18 23.51 2.99
N ILE A 4 -2.09 23.74 2.04
CA ILE A 4 -2.90 22.69 1.41
C ILE A 4 -2.02 21.83 0.50
N LEU A 5 -1.14 22.47 -0.28
CA LEU A 5 -0.22 21.77 -1.17
C LEU A 5 0.77 20.91 -0.39
N THR A 6 1.27 21.38 0.75
CA THR A 6 2.12 20.59 1.64
C THR A 6 1.40 19.36 2.20
N ILE A 7 0.17 19.53 2.68
CA ILE A 7 -0.64 18.40 3.19
C ILE A 7 -0.91 17.36 2.10
N LEU A 8 -1.20 17.79 0.88
CA LEU A 8 -1.38 16.90 -0.27
C LEU A 8 -0.09 16.19 -0.66
N ALA A 9 1.05 16.90 -0.67
CA ALA A 9 2.35 16.31 -0.96
C ALA A 9 2.72 15.23 0.07
N ASP A 10 2.50 15.50 1.36
CA ASP A 10 2.75 14.52 2.44
C ASP A 10 1.84 13.30 2.34
N LEU A 11 0.57 13.49 1.93
CA LEU A 11 -0.37 12.39 1.71
C LEU A 11 0.08 11.49 0.54
N LEU A 12 0.59 12.09 -0.53
CA LEU A 12 0.95 11.40 -1.78
C LEU A 12 2.38 10.85 -1.80
N ALA A 13 3.27 11.33 -0.93
CA ALA A 13 4.68 10.93 -0.92
C ALA A 13 4.90 9.40 -0.83
N PRO A 14 4.16 8.64 0.00
CA PRO A 14 4.33 7.18 0.06
C PRO A 14 3.93 6.48 -1.24
N PHE A 15 2.90 6.97 -1.94
CA PHE A 15 2.50 6.42 -3.24
C PHE A 15 3.61 6.59 -4.28
N ALA A 16 4.18 7.79 -4.37
CA ALA A 16 5.30 8.05 -5.29
C ALA A 16 6.51 7.16 -4.98
N SER A 17 6.81 6.96 -3.69
CA SER A 17 7.89 6.07 -3.24
C SER A 17 7.65 4.61 -3.65
N VAL A 18 6.46 4.08 -3.38
CA VAL A 18 6.08 2.69 -3.71
C VAL A 18 6.09 2.46 -5.22
N ILE A 19 5.53 3.37 -6.01
CA ILE A 19 5.55 3.28 -7.48
C ILE A 19 6.99 3.23 -7.98
N ARG A 20 7.88 4.09 -7.45
CA ARG A 20 9.30 4.09 -7.82
C ARG A 20 9.98 2.75 -7.50
N VAL A 21 9.73 2.19 -6.32
CA VAL A 21 10.32 0.90 -5.92
C VAL A 21 9.84 -0.23 -6.83
N ILE A 22 8.53 -0.31 -7.08
CA ILE A 22 7.96 -1.36 -7.95
C ILE A 22 8.47 -1.20 -9.39
N SER A 23 8.53 0.02 -9.91
CA SER A 23 8.95 0.29 -11.29
C SER A 23 10.44 0.07 -11.52
N ALA A 24 11.26 0.19 -10.46
CA ALA A 24 12.69 -0.07 -10.52
C ALA A 24 13.03 -1.56 -10.38
N SER A 25 12.09 -2.38 -9.90
CA SER A 25 12.31 -3.81 -9.73
C SER A 25 12.13 -4.55 -11.05
N SER A 26 13.12 -5.34 -11.44
CA SER A 26 13.04 -6.21 -12.62
C SER A 26 12.08 -7.38 -12.41
N TYR A 27 11.83 -7.77 -11.16
CA TYR A 27 10.87 -8.79 -10.75
C TYR A 27 10.35 -8.45 -9.35
N SER A 28 9.31 -7.63 -9.26
CA SER A 28 8.62 -7.42 -7.97
C SER A 28 7.85 -8.68 -7.62
N THR A 29 8.16 -9.30 -6.49
CA THR A 29 7.33 -10.38 -5.98
C THR A 29 5.99 -9.83 -5.50
N ILE A 30 4.94 -10.64 -5.62
CA ILE A 30 3.62 -10.24 -5.16
C ILE A 30 3.60 -10.00 -3.63
N GLY A 31 4.47 -10.68 -2.88
CA GLY A 31 4.68 -10.45 -1.44
C GLY A 31 5.28 -9.08 -1.12
N GLU A 32 6.27 -8.62 -1.89
CA GLU A 32 6.83 -7.27 -1.75
C GLU A 32 5.80 -6.19 -2.07
N VAL A 33 5.02 -6.38 -3.15
CA VAL A 33 3.92 -5.47 -3.50
C VAL A 33 2.90 -5.39 -2.37
N LYS A 34 2.52 -6.53 -1.77
CA LYS A 34 1.61 -6.57 -0.62
C LYS A 34 2.14 -5.75 0.56
N LEU A 35 3.42 -5.92 0.91
CA LEU A 35 4.04 -5.22 2.03
C LEU A 35 4.07 -3.70 1.80
N LEU A 36 4.44 -3.28 0.59
CA LEU A 36 4.45 -1.87 0.21
C LEU A 36 3.04 -1.26 0.26
N PHE A 37 2.03 -2.02 -0.15
CA PHE A 37 0.64 -1.56 -0.12
C PHE A 37 0.09 -1.49 1.31
N GLU A 38 0.44 -2.43 2.19
CA GLU A 38 0.11 -2.33 3.62
C GLU A 38 0.67 -1.04 4.25
N GLY A 39 1.90 -0.65 3.87
CA GLY A 39 2.50 0.62 4.30
C GLY A 39 1.66 1.84 3.88
N ILE A 40 1.14 1.87 2.66
CA ILE A 40 0.23 2.93 2.18
C ILE A 40 -1.07 2.91 2.98
N ARG A 41 -1.67 1.73 3.21
CA ARG A 41 -2.91 1.59 3.99
C ARG A 41 -2.75 2.15 5.41
N MET A 42 -1.64 1.84 6.07
CA MET A 42 -1.32 2.38 7.40
C MET A 42 -1.18 3.91 7.37
N HIS A 43 -0.49 4.47 6.37
CA HIS A 43 -0.32 5.92 6.21
C HIS A 43 -1.65 6.66 6.04
N LEU A 44 -2.54 6.13 5.21
CA LEU A 44 -3.86 6.72 4.98
C LEU A 44 -4.73 6.67 6.25
N ASN A 45 -4.67 5.58 7.02
CA ASN A 45 -5.38 5.45 8.29
C ASN A 45 -4.87 6.43 9.35
N GLN A 46 -3.55 6.66 9.43
CA GLN A 46 -2.96 7.68 10.30
C GLN A 46 -3.36 9.10 9.87
N SER A 47 -3.40 9.35 8.56
CA SER A 47 -3.80 10.64 7.98
C SER A 47 -5.28 10.96 8.25
N ARG A 48 -6.13 9.95 8.39
CA ARG A 48 -7.55 10.07 8.77
C ARG A 48 -7.75 10.60 10.20
N GLY A 49 -6.84 10.28 11.12
CA GLY A 49 -6.87 10.73 12.52
C GLY A 49 -6.35 12.15 12.72
N LYS A 50 -5.59 12.69 11.76
CA LYS A 50 -5.17 14.10 11.77
C LYS A 50 -6.32 14.98 11.30
N LYS A 51 -6.51 16.11 11.98
CA LYS A 51 -7.65 17.03 11.88
C LYS A 51 -7.69 17.82 10.54
N ILE A 52 -7.63 17.13 9.41
CA ILE A 52 -7.78 17.70 8.08
C ILE A 52 -9.29 17.76 7.77
N LEU A 53 -10.01 18.64 8.49
CA LEU A 53 -11.48 18.74 8.43
C LEU A 53 -12.01 19.02 7.02
N SER A 54 -11.22 19.67 6.15
CA SER A 54 -11.61 20.04 4.79
C SER A 54 -11.34 18.96 3.72
N TYR A 55 -10.63 17.88 4.06
CA TYR A 55 -10.28 16.81 3.09
C TYR A 55 -10.64 15.40 3.56
N LYS A 56 -11.35 15.28 4.68
CA LYS A 56 -11.80 13.99 5.22
C LYS A 56 -12.49 13.14 4.15
N THR A 57 -13.41 13.71 3.38
CA THR A 57 -14.11 13.00 2.29
C THR A 57 -13.18 12.50 1.20
N LYS A 58 -12.14 13.26 0.83
CA LYS A 58 -11.17 12.84 -0.19
C LYS A 58 -10.24 11.75 0.33
N VAL A 59 -9.78 11.87 1.59
CA VAL A 59 -8.96 10.85 2.25
C VAL A 59 -9.76 9.56 2.47
N ASP A 60 -11.04 9.67 2.84
CA ASP A 60 -11.94 8.52 2.98
C ASP A 60 -12.15 7.82 1.63
N GLU A 61 -12.30 8.56 0.53
CA GLU A 61 -12.45 7.99 -0.81
C GLU A 61 -11.14 7.34 -1.30
N MET A 62 -9.99 7.97 -1.08
CA MET A 62 -8.68 7.37 -1.38
C MET A 62 -8.46 6.09 -0.57
N ASN A 63 -8.83 6.08 0.72
CA ASN A 63 -8.83 4.88 1.54
C ASN A 63 -9.72 3.78 0.97
N ARG A 64 -10.94 4.13 0.56
CA ARG A 64 -11.90 3.18 -0.03
C ARG A 64 -11.33 2.53 -1.29
N VAL A 65 -10.88 3.33 -2.25
CA VAL A 65 -10.29 2.85 -3.50
C VAL A 65 -9.05 1.99 -3.23
N PHE A 66 -8.17 2.44 -2.33
CA PHE A 66 -6.97 1.70 -2.01
C PHE A 66 -7.25 0.37 -1.29
N THR A 67 -8.25 0.35 -0.40
CA THR A 67 -8.68 -0.88 0.27
C THR A 67 -9.22 -1.88 -0.73
N ASN A 68 -10.05 -1.44 -1.68
CA ASN A 68 -10.56 -2.31 -2.75
C ASN A 68 -9.42 -2.94 -3.56
N TYR A 69 -8.44 -2.13 -4.00
CA TYR A 69 -7.26 -2.66 -4.71
C TYR A 69 -6.45 -3.62 -3.84
N PHE A 70 -6.31 -3.32 -2.56
CA PHE A 70 -5.59 -4.18 -1.63
C PHE A 70 -6.27 -5.54 -1.46
N ASP A 71 -7.60 -5.55 -1.38
CA ASP A 71 -8.40 -6.76 -1.26
C ASP A 71 -8.34 -7.60 -2.54
N GLU A 72 -8.46 -6.98 -3.72
CA GLU A 72 -8.28 -7.66 -5.02
C GLU A 72 -6.89 -8.29 -5.16
N ILE A 73 -5.84 -7.55 -4.77
CA ILE A 73 -4.47 -8.07 -4.76
C ILE A 73 -4.34 -9.21 -3.75
N SER A 74 -4.95 -9.09 -2.56
CA SER A 74 -4.92 -10.11 -1.52
C SER A 74 -5.65 -11.40 -1.94
N GLU A 75 -6.73 -11.29 -2.69
CA GLU A 75 -7.45 -12.43 -3.26
C GLU A 75 -6.62 -13.11 -4.36
N ALA A 76 -6.03 -12.34 -5.28
CA ALA A 76 -5.13 -12.88 -6.30
C ALA A 76 -3.86 -13.52 -5.69
N LEU A 77 -3.40 -12.96 -4.57
CA LEU A 77 -2.27 -13.45 -3.77
C LEU A 77 -2.52 -14.83 -3.17
N HIS A 78 -3.75 -15.18 -2.78
CA HIS A 78 -4.00 -16.51 -2.20
C HIS A 78 -3.57 -17.65 -3.14
N ILE A 79 -3.66 -17.42 -4.46
CA ILE A 79 -3.26 -18.39 -5.47
C ILE A 79 -1.77 -18.21 -5.82
N LEU A 80 -1.32 -16.98 -6.09
CA LEU A 80 0.05 -16.72 -6.57
C LEU A 80 1.12 -16.80 -5.46
N ALA A 81 0.83 -16.31 -4.24
CA ALA A 81 1.73 -16.39 -3.10
C ALA A 81 1.94 -17.83 -2.62
N PHE A 82 0.99 -18.72 -2.89
CA PHE A 82 1.17 -20.15 -2.67
C PHE A 82 2.25 -20.75 -3.58
N PHE A 83 2.49 -20.19 -4.76
CA PHE A 83 3.54 -20.65 -5.67
C PHE A 83 4.88 -19.91 -5.49
N ASP A 84 4.89 -18.81 -4.73
CA ASP A 84 6.10 -18.04 -4.44
C ASP A 84 6.90 -18.69 -3.29
N SER A 85 8.07 -19.22 -3.62
CA SER A 85 8.98 -19.86 -2.66
C SER A 85 9.51 -18.91 -1.58
N HIS A 86 9.69 -17.62 -1.89
CA HIS A 86 10.13 -16.62 -0.93
C HIS A 86 9.00 -16.27 0.04
N TYR A 87 7.76 -16.14 -0.45
CA TYR A 87 6.59 -15.94 0.41
C TYR A 87 6.38 -17.14 1.34
N LYS A 88 6.50 -18.37 0.82
CA LYS A 88 6.44 -19.59 1.63
C LYS A 88 7.48 -19.58 2.76
N LYS A 89 8.73 -19.28 2.42
CA LYS A 89 9.83 -19.24 3.40
C LYS A 89 9.66 -18.12 4.45
N LEU A 90 9.12 -16.97 4.07
CA LEU A 90 8.88 -15.84 4.98
C LEU A 90 7.65 -16.04 5.87
N ALA A 91 6.54 -16.57 5.32
CA ALA A 91 5.28 -16.71 6.03
C ALA A 91 5.21 -17.98 6.90
N TYR A 92 5.89 -19.04 6.49
CA TYR A 92 5.79 -20.37 7.13
C TYR A 92 7.13 -20.91 7.66
N GLY A 93 8.22 -20.16 7.48
CA GLY A 93 9.58 -20.63 7.81
C GLY A 93 10.09 -21.66 6.80
N ASP A 94 11.26 -22.27 7.07
CA ASP A 94 11.71 -23.45 6.34
C ASP A 94 10.75 -24.62 6.64
N MET A 95 9.71 -24.75 5.83
CA MET A 95 8.98 -26.01 5.71
C MET A 95 9.84 -26.93 4.86
N SER A 96 10.57 -27.81 5.55
CA SER A 96 11.28 -28.96 4.99
C SER A 96 10.36 -29.84 4.15
#